data_AF-A0A382Y7N2-F1
#
_entry.id   AF-A0A382Y7N2-F1
#
_cell.length_a   1.000
_cell.length_b   1.000
_cell.length_c   1.000
_cell.angle_alpha   90.00
_cell.angle_beta   90.00
_cell.angle_gamma   90.00
#
_symmetry.space_group_name_H-M   'P 1'
#
loop_
_entity.id
_entity.type
_entity.pdbx_description
1 polymer ?
#
loop_
_entity_poly.entity_id
_entity_poly.type
_entity_poly.pdbx_seq_one_letter_code
_entity_poly.pdbx_strand_id
1 'polypeptide(L)'
;VSSAPVDYIARTREQYDALGYDPYRWAERPEPPPWVPLTKPVADSTVALLASGGAYRRGHVAFHWNDDTGIRMVRTDEPAVDVRLTHFAYDLVPAREDPNIVFPVDRLRELADEGVIGGLAPEAVAFMG
;
A
#
# COMPACT_ATOMS: atom_id res chain seq x y z
N VAL A 1 1.40 29.47 -3.23
CA VAL A 1 0.62 29.50 -4.49
C VAL A 1 -0.02 28.14 -4.62
N SER A 2 -1.35 28.03 -4.57
CA SER A 2 -2.01 26.74 -4.83
C SER A 2 -1.87 26.46 -6.33
N SER A 3 -1.02 25.50 -6.70
CA SER A 3 -0.96 25.03 -8.09
C SER A 3 -2.25 24.29 -8.40
N ALA A 4 -2.74 24.41 -9.65
CA ALA A 4 -3.82 23.56 -10.12
C ALA A 4 -3.47 22.07 -9.87
N PRO A 5 -4.44 21.21 -9.53
CA PRO A 5 -4.20 19.79 -9.35
C PRO A 5 -3.61 19.18 -10.63
N VAL A 6 -2.68 18.24 -10.47
CA VAL A 6 -2.06 17.53 -11.59
C VAL A 6 -3.11 16.66 -12.27
N ASP A 7 -3.25 16.77 -13.59
CA ASP A 7 -4.00 15.80 -14.38
C ASP A 7 -3.20 14.49 -14.47
N TYR A 8 -3.51 13.55 -13.58
CA TYR A 8 -2.77 12.30 -13.48
C TYR A 8 -2.93 11.42 -14.74
N ILE A 9 -4.05 11.52 -15.47
CA ILE A 9 -4.27 10.73 -16.69
C ILE A 9 -3.35 11.25 -17.78
N ALA A 10 -3.33 12.56 -18.01
CA ALA A 10 -2.42 13.19 -18.96
C ALA A 10 -0.96 12.88 -18.59
N ARG A 11 -0.61 13.05 -17.31
CA ARG A 11 0.75 12.80 -16.82
C ARG A 11 1.20 11.36 -17.01
N THR A 12 0.33 10.39 -16.74
CA THR A 12 0.64 8.96 -16.91
C THR A 12 0.87 8.62 -18.39
N ARG A 13 0.05 9.17 -19.30
CA ARG A 13 0.23 8.99 -20.76
C ARG A 13 1.59 9.50 -21.21
N GLU A 14 1.91 10.76 -20.87
CA GLU A 14 3.21 11.36 -21.20
C GLU A 14 4.40 10.55 -20.66
N GLN A 15 4.28 10.02 -19.45
CA GLN A 15 5.33 9.22 -18.83
C GLN A 15 5.53 7.87 -19.53
N TYR A 16 4.45 7.16 -19.89
CA TYR A 16 4.54 5.90 -20.63
C TYR A 16 5.12 6.10 -22.02
N ASP A 17 4.67 7.14 -22.73
CA ASP A 17 5.19 7.51 -24.05
C ASP A 17 6.69 7.83 -23.99
N ALA A 18 7.13 8.59 -22.97
CA ALA A 18 8.53 8.96 -22.80
C ALA A 18 9.44 7.76 -22.47
N LEU A 19 8.89 6.69 -21.88
CA LEU A 19 9.60 5.46 -21.56
C LEU A 19 9.55 4.43 -22.70
N GLY A 20 8.84 4.72 -23.80
CA GLY A 20 8.68 3.81 -24.93
C GLY A 20 7.78 2.61 -24.64
N TYR A 21 6.90 2.72 -23.63
CA TYR A 21 5.90 1.70 -23.33
C TYR A 21 4.66 1.88 -24.21
N ASP A 22 3.89 0.80 -24.40
CA ASP A 22 2.53 0.90 -24.95
C ASP A 22 1.67 1.81 -24.06
N PRO A 23 0.68 2.54 -24.64
CA PRO A 23 -0.22 3.39 -23.86
C PRO A 23 -0.85 2.61 -22.70
N TYR A 24 -0.84 3.22 -21.50
CA TYR A 24 -1.44 2.62 -20.32
C TYR A 24 -2.92 2.28 -20.57
N ARG A 25 -3.27 1.01 -20.37
CA ARG A 25 -4.63 0.51 -20.54
C ARG A 25 -5.36 0.57 -19.21
N TRP A 26 -6.23 1.56 -19.07
CA TRP A 26 -7.11 1.67 -17.92
C TRP A 26 -8.10 0.50 -17.89
N ALA A 27 -8.38 -0.01 -16.69
CA ALA A 27 -9.49 -0.92 -16.51
C ALA A 27 -10.79 -0.12 -16.65
N GLU A 28 -11.50 -0.31 -17.76
CA GLU A 28 -12.82 0.29 -17.97
C GLU A 28 -13.90 -0.64 -17.43
N ARG A 29 -14.73 -0.11 -16.54
CA ARG A 29 -15.96 -0.76 -16.08
C ARG A 29 -17.14 0.08 -16.59
N PRO A 30 -17.95 -0.44 -17.53
CA PRO A 30 -19.06 0.32 -18.10
C PRO A 30 -20.17 0.59 -17.09
N GLU A 31 -20.29 -0.28 -16.07
CA GLU A 31 -21.26 -0.15 -14.99
C GLU A 31 -20.55 0.17 -13.67
N PRO A 32 -21.12 1.05 -12.83
CA PRO A 32 -20.57 1.32 -11.51
C PRO A 32 -20.58 0.04 -10.67
N PRO A 33 -19.52 -0.26 -9.91
CA PRO A 33 -19.50 -1.41 -9.03
C PRO A 33 -20.63 -1.29 -7.99
N PRO A 34 -21.28 -2.41 -7.59
CA PRO A 34 -22.28 -2.36 -6.55
C PRO A 34 -21.64 -1.89 -5.25
N TRP A 35 -22.08 -0.73 -4.75
CA TRP A 35 -21.63 -0.23 -3.46
C TRP A 35 -22.31 -1.03 -2.35
N VAL A 36 -21.50 -1.62 -1.48
CA VAL A 36 -21.99 -2.34 -0.29
C VAL A 36 -21.56 -1.55 0.94
N PRO A 37 -22.49 -0.88 1.65
CA PRO A 37 -22.14 -0.16 2.86
C PRO A 37 -21.68 -1.12 3.95
N LEU A 38 -20.75 -0.67 4.79
CA LEU A 38 -20.36 -1.38 6.01
C LEU A 38 -21.57 -1.50 6.94
N THR A 39 -21.96 -2.73 7.27
CA THR A 39 -23.06 -3.02 8.21
C THR A 39 -22.59 -3.07 9.67
N LYS A 40 -21.27 -3.18 9.88
CA LYS A 40 -20.63 -3.25 11.18
C LYS A 40 -19.85 -1.95 11.42
N PRO A 41 -19.98 -1.29 12.60
CA PRO A 41 -19.14 -0.16 12.94
C PRO A 41 -17.65 -0.50 12.84
N VAL A 42 -16.84 0.47 12.39
CA VAL A 42 -15.39 0.28 12.25
C VAL A 42 -14.73 0.02 13.60
N ALA A 43 -15.21 0.69 14.66
CA ALA A 43 -14.79 0.50 16.04
C ALA A 43 -15.06 -0.92 16.58
N ASP A 44 -15.93 -1.70 15.94
CA ASP A 44 -16.18 -3.11 16.31
C ASP A 44 -15.42 -4.07 15.38
N SER A 45 -14.78 -3.57 14.32
CA SER A 45 -14.24 -4.37 13.22
C SER A 45 -12.73 -4.58 13.34
N THR A 46 -12.27 -5.79 13.02
CA THR A 46 -10.84 -6.06 12.84
C THR A 46 -10.42 -5.65 11.43
N VAL A 47 -9.42 -4.79 11.32
CA VAL A 47 -8.86 -4.33 10.04
C VAL A 47 -7.66 -5.20 9.67
N ALA A 48 -7.53 -5.56 8.39
CA ALA A 48 -6.34 -6.20 7.85
C ALA A 48 -5.62 -5.23 6.91
N LEU A 49 -4.29 -5.17 7.00
CA LEU A 49 -3.46 -4.39 6.09
C LEU A 49 -3.04 -5.26 4.89
N LEU A 50 -3.38 -4.79 3.69
CA LEU A 50 -2.83 -5.29 2.43
C LEU A 50 -1.93 -4.21 1.85
N ALA A 51 -0.65 -4.52 1.65
CA ALA A 51 0.37 -3.53 1.26
C ALA A 51 1.10 -3.96 -0.01
N SER A 52 0.83 -3.27 -1.12
CA SER A 52 1.47 -3.52 -2.43
C SER A 52 2.83 -2.83 -2.61
N GLY A 53 3.24 -2.02 -1.63
CA GLY A 53 4.46 -1.21 -1.72
C GLY A 53 5.78 -2.00 -1.58
N GLY A 54 5.77 -3.33 -1.64
CA GLY A 54 6.99 -4.14 -1.53
C GLY A 54 7.58 -4.16 -0.12
N ALA A 55 6.74 -4.11 0.91
CA ALA A 55 7.14 -4.13 2.31
C ALA A 55 7.42 -5.54 2.83
N TYR A 56 8.56 -5.75 3.47
CA TYR A 56 8.92 -7.02 4.08
C TYR A 56 9.65 -6.79 5.39
N ARG A 57 9.63 -7.77 6.29
CA ARG A 57 10.32 -7.67 7.57
C ARG A 57 11.77 -8.10 7.45
N ARG A 58 12.66 -7.53 8.26
CA ARG A 58 14.03 -8.05 8.43
C ARG A 58 13.98 -9.56 8.73
N GLY A 59 14.76 -10.33 7.97
CA GLY A 59 14.77 -11.80 8.05
C GLY A 59 13.94 -12.48 6.95
N HIS A 60 13.03 -11.75 6.29
CA HIS A 60 12.39 -12.25 5.07
C HIS A 60 13.34 -12.14 3.87
N VAL A 61 13.08 -12.97 2.87
CA VAL A 61 13.66 -12.78 1.54
C VAL A 61 13.05 -11.51 0.93
N ALA A 62 13.94 -10.59 0.54
CA ALA A 62 13.54 -9.35 -0.13
C ALA A 62 12.75 -9.65 -1.41
N PHE A 63 11.85 -8.74 -1.79
CA PHE A 63 11.16 -8.86 -3.08
C PHE A 63 12.16 -8.72 -4.23
N HIS A 64 11.96 -9.55 -5.26
CA HIS A 64 12.59 -9.30 -6.53
C HIS A 64 11.88 -8.12 -7.22
N TRP A 65 12.66 -7.21 -7.82
CA TRP A 65 12.10 -5.99 -8.42
C TRP A 65 11.35 -6.27 -9.73
N ASN A 66 11.63 -7.40 -10.39
CA ASN A 66 10.98 -7.83 -11.62
C ASN A 66 10.04 -9.01 -11.34
N ASP A 67 8.73 -8.78 -11.48
CA ASP A 67 7.66 -9.79 -11.48
C ASP A 67 7.64 -10.76 -10.28
N ASP A 68 7.94 -10.26 -9.07
CA ASP A 68 7.78 -11.07 -7.84
C ASP A 68 6.30 -11.20 -7.46
N THR A 69 5.75 -12.39 -7.67
CA THR A 69 4.35 -12.72 -7.35
C THR A 69 4.15 -13.28 -5.93
N GLY A 70 5.22 -13.36 -5.14
CA GLY A 70 5.17 -13.91 -3.79
C GLY A 70 4.52 -12.95 -2.79
N ILE A 71 3.97 -13.51 -1.71
CA ILE A 71 3.41 -12.75 -0.59
C ILE A 71 4.27 -12.92 0.66
N ARG A 72 4.35 -11.88 1.47
CA ARG A 72 5.06 -11.86 2.75
C ARG A 72 4.04 -11.57 3.83
N MET A 73 3.87 -12.51 4.76
CA MET A 73 3.07 -12.32 5.96
C MET A 73 3.91 -11.55 6.97
N VAL A 74 3.51 -10.33 7.31
CA VAL A 74 4.27 -9.45 8.21
C VAL A 74 3.46 -9.26 9.48
N ARG A 75 4.05 -9.68 10.62
CA ARG A 75 3.43 -9.48 11.93
C ARG A 75 3.14 -8.02 12.22
N THR A 76 1.94 -7.75 12.71
CA THR A 76 1.47 -6.39 13.00
C THR A 76 1.69 -5.97 14.45
N ASP A 77 2.06 -6.89 15.33
CA ASP A 77 2.36 -6.63 16.73
C ASP A 77 3.83 -6.25 16.98
N GLU A 78 4.60 -6.04 15.91
CA GLU A 78 5.97 -5.57 15.96
C GLU A 78 6.10 -4.19 15.29
N PRO A 79 7.06 -3.34 15.73
CA PRO A 79 7.18 -1.97 15.23
C PRO A 79 7.61 -1.90 13.76
N ALA A 80 7.24 -0.81 13.08
CA ALA A 80 7.57 -0.58 11.68
C ALA A 80 9.08 -0.41 11.41
N VAL A 81 9.89 -0.10 12.42
CA VAL A 81 11.35 0.15 12.28
C VAL A 81 12.13 -1.03 11.67
N ASP A 82 11.61 -2.25 11.76
CA ASP A 82 12.22 -3.45 11.15
C ASP A 82 11.62 -3.82 9.78
N VAL A 83 10.67 -3.02 9.28
CA VAL A 83 10.14 -3.12 7.92
C VAL A 83 11.16 -2.54 6.95
N ARG A 84 11.33 -3.23 5.84
CA ARG A 84 12.21 -2.90 4.72
C ARG A 84 11.38 -2.86 3.45
N LEU A 85 11.90 -2.15 2.46
CA LEU A 85 11.17 -1.86 1.22
C LEU A 85 12.03 -2.17 0.02
N THR A 86 11.40 -2.76 -0.99
CA THR A 86 11.97 -2.93 -2.32
C THR A 86 10.86 -2.73 -3.31
N HIS A 87 10.90 -1.63 -4.05
CA HIS A 87 9.90 -1.28 -5.05
C HIS A 87 10.54 -0.38 -6.11
N PHE A 88 10.17 -0.55 -7.38
CA PHE A 88 10.76 0.21 -8.49
C PHE A 88 10.00 1.50 -8.82
N ALA A 89 8.71 1.58 -8.47
CA ALA A 89 7.83 2.65 -8.95
C ALA A 89 7.80 3.93 -8.08
N TYR A 90 8.55 4.01 -6.98
CA TYR A 90 8.57 5.21 -6.12
C TYR A 90 9.93 5.42 -5.44
N ASP A 91 10.17 6.64 -4.96
CA ASP A 91 11.39 6.97 -4.21
C ASP A 91 11.40 6.29 -2.84
N LEU A 92 12.34 5.36 -2.66
CA LEU A 92 12.47 4.58 -1.43
C LEU A 92 13.10 5.37 -0.28
N VAL A 93 13.75 6.53 -0.52
CA VAL A 93 14.47 7.28 0.53
C VAL A 93 13.56 7.63 1.71
N PRO A 94 12.45 8.38 1.53
CA PRO A 94 11.59 8.74 2.66
C PRO A 94 10.97 7.50 3.33
N ALA A 95 10.59 6.50 2.55
CA ALA A 95 9.97 5.29 3.07
C ALA A 95 10.96 4.38 3.83
N ARG A 96 12.26 4.50 3.59
CA ARG A 96 13.31 3.84 4.39
C ARG A 96 13.57 4.55 5.71
N GLU A 97 13.38 5.87 5.76
CA GLU A 97 13.48 6.66 6.99
C GLU A 97 12.27 6.42 7.89
N ASP A 98 11.06 6.40 7.31
CA ASP A 98 9.83 6.03 7.99
C ASP A 98 8.99 5.05 7.15
N PRO A 99 9.04 3.74 7.49
CA PRO A 99 8.24 2.74 6.80
C PRO A 99 6.72 2.95 6.93
N ASN A 100 6.25 3.71 7.93
CA ASN A 100 4.81 3.97 8.07
C ASN A 100 4.21 4.76 6.91
N ILE A 101 5.04 5.42 6.08
CA ILE A 101 4.59 6.12 4.87
C ILE A 101 3.93 5.15 3.87
N VAL A 102 4.41 3.90 3.81
CA VAL A 102 3.95 2.89 2.85
C VAL A 102 3.40 1.62 3.51
N PHE A 103 3.73 1.40 4.78
CA PHE A 103 3.31 0.27 5.60
C PHE A 103 2.94 0.78 7.00
N PRO A 104 1.75 1.39 7.19
CA PRO A 104 1.38 2.19 8.35
C PRO A 104 1.00 1.33 9.58
N VAL A 105 1.79 0.31 9.90
CA VAL A 105 1.47 -0.65 10.97
C VAL A 105 1.41 0.03 12.33
N ASP A 106 2.32 0.96 12.64
CA ASP A 106 2.31 1.64 13.93
C ASP A 106 1.07 2.54 14.04
N ARG A 107 0.69 3.23 12.95
CA ARG A 107 -0.51 4.08 12.92
C ARG A 107 -1.79 3.27 13.08
N LEU A 108 -1.86 2.09 12.45
CA LEU A 108 -3.01 1.19 12.60
C LEU A 108 -3.14 0.64 14.01
N ARG A 109 -2.02 0.39 14.70
CA ARG A 109 -2.03 0.02 16.12
C ARG A 109 -2.50 1.15 17.00
N GLU A 110 -2.03 2.38 16.77
CA GLU A 110 -2.51 3.57 17.48
C GLU A 110 -4.04 3.70 17.35
N LEU A 111 -4.59 3.52 16.15
CA LEU A 111 -6.04 3.54 15.93
C LEU A 111 -6.79 2.40 16.65
N ALA A 112 -6.17 1.24 16.82
CA ALA A 112 -6.74 0.15 17.60
C ALA A 112 -6.71 0.47 19.10
N ASP A 113 -5.61 1.02 19.60
CA ASP A 113 -5.42 1.41 21.00
C ASP A 113 -6.38 2.57 21.37
N GLU A 114 -6.66 3.49 20.45
CA GLU A 114 -7.64 4.57 20.60
C GLU A 114 -9.10 4.11 20.45
N GLY A 115 -9.35 2.86 20.03
CA GLY A 115 -10.69 2.32 19.81
C GLY A 115 -11.38 2.83 18.55
N VAL A 116 -10.64 3.46 17.63
CA VAL A 116 -11.16 3.89 16.32
C VAL A 116 -11.48 2.67 15.44
N ILE A 117 -10.63 1.64 15.52
CA ILE A 117 -10.88 0.30 14.96
C ILE A 117 -10.99 -0.71 16.09
N GLY A 118 -11.78 -1.77 15.90
CA GLY A 118 -11.96 -2.82 16.91
C GLY A 118 -10.73 -3.71 17.10
N GLY A 119 -9.80 -3.67 16.14
CA GLY A 119 -8.50 -4.30 16.26
C GLY A 119 -7.77 -4.36 14.93
N LEU A 120 -6.50 -4.78 14.99
CA LEU A 120 -5.67 -5.04 13.82
C LEU A 120 -5.45 -6.56 13.70
N ALA A 121 -5.59 -7.09 12.49
CA ALA A 121 -5.28 -8.49 12.21
C ALA A 121 -3.82 -8.78 12.57
N PRO A 122 -3.48 -9.98 13.10
CA PRO A 122 -2.14 -10.28 13.63
C PRO A 122 -1.04 -10.26 12.57
N GLU A 123 -1.42 -10.42 11.30
CA GLU A 123 -0.51 -10.34 10.16
C GLU A 123 -1.11 -9.46 9.07
N ALA A 124 -0.24 -8.67 8.45
CA ALA A 124 -0.49 -7.96 7.21
C ALA A 124 -0.02 -8.82 6.04
N VAL A 125 -0.68 -8.65 4.90
CA VAL A 125 -0.27 -9.28 3.64
C VAL A 125 0.47 -8.24 2.81
N ALA A 126 1.76 -8.45 2.60
CA ALA A 126 2.57 -7.58 1.77
C ALA A 126 2.98 -8.26 0.47
N PHE A 127 2.98 -7.51 -0.62
CA PHE A 127 3.27 -7.97 -1.97
C PHE A 127 3.83 -6.83 -2.84
N MET A 128 4.24 -7.17 -4.05
CA MET A 128 4.59 -6.24 -5.13
C MET A 128 3.42 -6.16 -6.10
N GLY A 129 2.90 -4.97 -6.39
CA GLY A 129 1.73 -4.78 -7.26
C GLY A 129 1.64 -3.40 -7.87
#